data_AF-A0A327R5R1-F1
#
_entry.id   AF-A0A327R5R1-F1
#
_cell.length_a   1.000
_cell.length_b   1.000
_cell.length_c   1.000
_cell.angle_alpha   90.00
_cell.angle_beta   90.00
_cell.angle_gamma   90.00
#
_symmetry.space_group_name_H-M   'P 1'
#
loop_
_entity.id
_entity.type
_entity.pdbx_description
1 polymer ?
#
loop_
_entity_poly.entity_id
_entity_poly.type
_entity_poly.pdbx_seq_one_letter_code
_entity_poly.pdbx_strand_id
1 'polypeptide(L)'
;MLNNKRIALIAGALYLTVIVCGIFAEKYVRFTLVNLTDGAETVRNIKDNVMLFRMGFVADLIMQLAYFLLPIVLYQLFKKTSRAMAGLMVLSVTVAVAIMCTNMLNHYAPLLLLNPNGYSASYDPEHINSWVLFYLEMHNKGYHIAQLFFGLWLLPLGYMVIKSDSFPKIIGLFLILGCFGYLLDFMVYFLLPEKSNALSEYITAPADLGEFSLCIYLLIQGIMGTKLNSKNKS
;
A
#
# COMPACT_ATOMS: atom_id res chain seq x y z
N MET A 1 13.41 26.71 -1.79
CA MET A 1 12.22 25.84 -1.96
C MET A 1 12.32 25.13 -3.30
N LEU A 2 12.03 23.83 -3.38
CA LEU A 2 11.98 23.10 -4.65
C LEU A 2 10.88 23.70 -5.54
N ASN A 3 11.13 23.83 -6.85
CA ASN A 3 10.08 24.21 -7.81
C ASN A 3 9.08 23.05 -7.97
N ASN A 4 7.81 23.36 -8.24
CA ASN A 4 6.70 22.41 -8.39
C ASN A 4 7.03 21.26 -9.36
N LYS A 5 7.80 21.53 -10.42
CA LYS A 5 8.31 20.49 -11.34
C LYS A 5 9.09 19.39 -10.60
N ARG A 6 10.06 19.76 -9.77
CA ARG A 6 10.86 18.80 -9.00
C ARG A 6 10.01 18.08 -7.96
N ILE A 7 9.09 18.79 -7.31
CA ILE A 7 8.18 18.20 -6.31
C ILE A 7 7.29 17.12 -6.97
N ALA A 8 6.71 17.40 -8.14
CA ALA A 8 5.90 16.42 -8.85
C ALA A 8 6.69 15.21 -9.33
N LEU A 9 7.94 15.40 -9.79
CA LEU A 9 8.80 14.28 -10.16
C LEU A 9 9.11 13.38 -8.97
N ILE A 10 9.47 13.97 -7.82
CA ILE A 10 9.74 13.22 -6.58
C ILE A 10 8.47 12.50 -6.12
N ALA A 11 7.31 13.17 -6.13
CA ALA A 11 6.04 12.56 -5.77
C ALA A 11 5.72 11.37 -6.70
N GLY A 12 5.84 11.54 -8.01
CA GLY A 12 5.62 10.47 -8.98
C GLY A 12 6.58 9.29 -8.80
N ALA A 13 7.87 9.54 -8.52
CA ALA A 13 8.85 8.48 -8.28
C ALA A 13 8.58 7.70 -6.97
N LEU A 14 8.21 8.40 -5.90
CA LEU A 14 7.79 7.76 -4.65
C LEU A 14 6.52 6.94 -4.87
N TYR A 15 5.55 7.47 -5.61
CA TYR A 15 4.31 6.76 -5.91
C TYR A 15 4.57 5.50 -6.74
N LEU A 16 5.44 5.60 -7.75
CA LEU A 16 5.86 4.44 -8.55
C LEU A 16 6.57 3.40 -7.68
N THR A 17 7.39 3.82 -6.73
CA THR A 17 8.06 2.91 -5.78
C THR A 17 7.03 2.16 -4.94
N VAL A 18 6.01 2.83 -4.43
CA VAL A 18 4.90 2.19 -3.68
C VAL A 18 4.25 1.11 -4.53
N ILE A 19 3.87 1.44 -5.77
CA ILE A 19 3.20 0.53 -6.69
C ILE A 19 4.08 -0.68 -7.02
N VAL A 20 5.33 -0.46 -7.46
CA VAL A 20 6.21 -1.56 -7.92
C VAL A 20 6.57 -2.49 -6.77
N CYS A 21 6.93 -1.93 -5.61
CA CYS A 21 7.28 -2.74 -4.44
C CYS A 21 6.06 -3.50 -3.91
N GLY A 22 4.87 -2.89 -3.89
CA GLY A 22 3.62 -3.53 -3.47
C GLY A 22 3.22 -4.68 -4.38
N ILE A 23 3.23 -4.47 -5.70
CA ILE A 23 2.97 -5.55 -6.68
C ILE A 23 3.96 -6.70 -6.50
N PHE A 24 5.25 -6.39 -6.37
CA PHE A 24 6.27 -7.42 -6.19
C PHE A 24 6.06 -8.22 -4.89
N ALA A 25 5.86 -7.54 -3.76
CA ALA A 25 5.70 -8.22 -2.48
C ALA A 25 4.38 -9.03 -2.41
N GLU A 26 3.26 -8.45 -2.85
CA GLU A 26 1.94 -9.04 -2.70
C GLU A 26 1.58 -9.98 -3.86
N LYS A 27 1.59 -9.47 -5.09
CA LYS A 27 1.07 -10.18 -6.26
C LYS A 27 2.08 -11.15 -6.86
N TYR A 28 3.36 -11.04 -6.51
CA TYR A 28 4.38 -11.99 -6.94
C TYR A 28 4.88 -12.87 -5.78
N VAL A 29 5.54 -12.30 -4.77
CA VAL A 29 6.16 -13.10 -3.69
C VAL A 29 5.12 -13.86 -2.87
N ARG A 30 4.14 -13.17 -2.26
CA ARG A 30 3.11 -13.83 -1.43
C ARG A 30 2.23 -14.76 -2.26
N PHE A 31 1.77 -14.32 -3.43
CA PHE A 31 0.97 -15.15 -4.34
C PHE A 31 1.68 -16.46 -4.73
N THR A 32 3.00 -16.42 -4.91
CA THR A 32 3.79 -17.61 -5.28
C THR A 32 4.04 -18.55 -4.09
N LEU A 33 4.27 -17.99 -2.90
CA LEU A 33 4.80 -18.76 -1.77
C LEU A 33 3.76 -19.20 -0.74
N VAL A 34 2.62 -18.52 -0.65
CA VAL A 34 1.67 -18.70 0.47
C VAL A 34 0.38 -19.34 -0.03
N ASN A 35 0.09 -20.53 0.47
CA ASN A 35 -1.22 -21.17 0.41
C ASN A 35 -1.82 -21.21 1.82
N LEU A 36 -2.74 -20.28 2.12
CA LEU A 36 -3.36 -20.20 3.45
C LEU A 36 -4.21 -21.42 3.84
N THR A 37 -4.50 -22.31 2.89
CA THR A 37 -5.25 -23.55 3.16
C THR A 37 -4.35 -24.79 3.34
N ASP A 38 -3.07 -24.69 3.01
CA ASP A 38 -2.10 -25.78 3.15
C ASP A 38 -0.78 -25.26 3.77
N GLY A 39 -0.60 -25.58 5.05
CA GLY A 39 0.56 -25.16 5.82
C GLY A 39 1.82 -25.92 5.45
N ALA A 40 1.70 -27.19 5.07
CA ALA A 40 2.83 -28.01 4.66
C ALA A 40 3.40 -27.52 3.32
N GLU A 41 2.52 -27.22 2.36
CA GLU A 41 2.89 -26.61 1.10
C GLU A 41 3.54 -25.23 1.32
N THR A 42 2.91 -24.35 2.11
CA THR A 42 3.45 -23.01 2.39
C THR A 42 4.84 -23.08 3.01
N VAL A 43 5.04 -23.95 4.01
CA VAL A 43 6.35 -24.13 4.65
C VAL A 43 7.39 -24.66 3.67
N ARG A 44 7.04 -25.64 2.82
CA ARG A 44 7.93 -26.15 1.77
C ARG A 44 8.32 -25.03 0.81
N ASN A 45 7.36 -24.29 0.27
CA ASN A 45 7.59 -23.20 -0.67
C ASN A 45 8.52 -22.11 -0.09
N ILE A 46 8.31 -21.73 1.18
CA ILE A 46 9.16 -20.76 1.87
C ILE A 46 10.58 -21.32 2.09
N LYS A 47 10.72 -22.59 2.52
CA LYS A 47 12.03 -23.23 2.72
C LYS A 47 12.83 -23.34 1.43
N ASP A 48 12.15 -23.64 0.32
CA ASP A 48 12.79 -23.76 -1.00
C ASP A 48 13.16 -22.37 -1.58
N ASN A 49 12.50 -21.30 -1.13
CA ASN A 49 12.64 -19.94 -1.67
C ASN A 49 12.87 -18.87 -0.59
N VAL A 50 13.68 -19.16 0.43
CA VAL A 50 13.88 -18.25 1.60
C VAL A 50 14.28 -16.84 1.19
N MET A 51 15.17 -16.70 0.20
CA MET A 51 15.62 -15.38 -0.25
C MET A 51 14.49 -14.59 -0.93
N LEU A 52 13.62 -15.26 -1.70
CA LEU A 52 12.46 -14.61 -2.31
C LEU A 52 11.49 -14.09 -1.24
N PHE A 53 11.23 -14.89 -0.20
CA PHE A 53 10.41 -14.46 0.93
C PHE A 53 11.02 -13.23 1.64
N ARG A 54 12.34 -13.23 1.89
CA ARG A 54 13.05 -12.07 2.45
C ARG A 54 12.99 -10.84 1.56
N MET A 55 13.13 -11.00 0.24
CA MET A 55 12.99 -9.89 -0.71
C MET A 55 11.59 -9.29 -0.68
N GLY A 56 10.53 -10.12 -0.59
CA GLY A 56 9.17 -9.64 -0.41
C GLY A 56 9.00 -8.81 0.86
N PHE A 57 9.51 -9.31 2.00
CA PHE A 57 9.50 -8.58 3.27
C PHE A 57 10.19 -7.21 3.18
N VAL A 58 11.39 -7.15 2.59
CA VAL A 58 12.13 -5.88 2.41
C VAL A 58 11.40 -4.94 1.44
N ALA A 59 10.82 -5.49 0.37
CA ALA A 59 10.05 -4.70 -0.59
C ALA A 59 8.82 -4.05 0.06
N ASP A 60 8.08 -4.75 0.93
CA ASP A 60 7.00 -4.12 1.71
C ASP A 60 7.52 -2.96 2.57
N LEU A 61 8.65 -3.13 3.26
CA LEU A 61 9.20 -2.04 4.09
C LEU A 61 9.65 -0.83 3.25
N ILE A 62 10.22 -1.06 2.07
CA ILE A 62 10.56 0.01 1.12
C ILE A 62 9.28 0.70 0.62
N MET A 63 8.23 -0.08 0.31
CA MET A 63 6.91 0.43 -0.03
C MET A 63 6.37 1.31 1.09
N GLN A 64 6.38 0.86 2.35
CA GLN A 64 5.89 1.63 3.49
C GLN A 64 6.69 2.93 3.71
N LEU A 65 8.01 2.90 3.52
CA LEU A 65 8.84 4.10 3.59
C LEU A 65 8.50 5.09 2.47
N ALA A 66 8.38 4.61 1.24
CA ALA A 66 7.99 5.45 0.12
C ALA A 66 6.58 6.04 0.33
N TYR A 67 5.67 5.22 0.86
CA TYR A 67 4.31 5.62 1.17
C TYR A 67 4.27 6.67 2.26
N PHE A 68 5.09 6.57 3.31
CA PHE A 68 5.23 7.61 4.33
C PHE A 68 5.75 8.95 3.77
N LEU A 69 6.73 8.91 2.87
CA LEU A 69 7.33 10.11 2.29
C LEU A 69 6.44 10.79 1.24
N LEU A 70 5.67 10.00 0.48
CA LEU A 70 4.80 10.47 -0.60
C LEU A 70 3.85 11.62 -0.18
N PRO A 71 3.00 11.49 0.87
CA PRO A 71 2.06 12.54 1.25
C PRO A 71 2.77 13.78 1.77
N ILE A 72 3.99 13.68 2.31
CA ILE A 72 4.80 14.83 2.73
C ILE A 72 5.20 15.67 1.52
N VAL A 73 5.54 15.02 0.41
CA VAL A 73 5.85 15.69 -0.86
C VAL A 73 4.58 16.25 -1.50
N LEU A 74 3.50 15.47 -1.53
CA LEU A 74 2.18 15.92 -2.04
C LEU A 74 1.61 17.08 -1.23
N TYR A 75 1.86 17.14 0.08
CA TYR A 75 1.48 18.27 0.93
C TYR A 75 2.01 19.58 0.36
N GLN A 76 3.25 19.60 -0.14
CA GLN A 76 3.82 20.82 -0.72
C GLN A 76 3.10 21.26 -2.00
N LEU A 77 2.57 20.32 -2.79
CA LEU A 77 1.77 20.62 -3.99
C LEU A 77 0.37 21.14 -3.63
N PHE A 78 -0.29 20.53 -2.64
CA PHE A 78 -1.71 20.78 -2.37
C PHE A 78 -1.99 21.71 -1.18
N LYS A 79 -0.98 22.11 -0.38
CA LYS A 79 -1.18 23.02 0.77
C LYS A 79 -1.81 24.37 0.42
N LYS A 80 -1.69 24.82 -0.84
CA LYS A 80 -2.34 26.05 -1.32
C LYS A 80 -3.84 25.84 -1.61
N THR A 81 -4.26 24.61 -1.91
CA THR A 81 -5.66 24.24 -2.13
C THR A 81 -6.40 24.09 -0.79
N SER A 82 -5.85 23.32 0.15
CA SER A 82 -6.36 23.22 1.51
C SER A 82 -5.30 22.62 2.45
N ARG A 83 -4.88 23.39 3.46
CA ARG A 83 -3.92 22.91 4.47
C ARG A 83 -4.50 21.80 5.34
N ALA A 84 -5.80 21.89 5.66
CA ALA A 84 -6.47 20.89 6.49
C ALA A 84 -6.56 19.54 5.77
N MET A 85 -6.96 19.53 4.50
CA MET A 85 -7.05 18.28 3.71
C MET A 85 -5.66 17.70 3.44
N ALA A 86 -4.66 18.54 3.15
CA ALA A 86 -3.29 18.08 3.01
C ALA A 86 -2.75 17.47 4.32
N GLY A 87 -3.09 18.06 5.47
CA GLY A 87 -2.76 17.51 6.79
C GLY A 87 -3.46 16.18 7.07
N LEU A 88 -4.75 16.07 6.76
CA LEU A 88 -5.51 14.82 6.91
C LEU A 88 -4.92 13.70 6.06
N MET A 89 -4.55 13.98 4.81
CA MET A 89 -3.86 13.04 3.92
C MET A 89 -2.57 12.51 4.55
N VAL A 90 -1.71 13.39 5.08
CA VAL A 90 -0.46 12.98 5.76
C VAL A 90 -0.74 12.15 7.01
N LEU A 91 -1.73 12.56 7.82
CA LEU A 91 -2.10 11.84 9.03
C LEU A 91 -2.61 10.43 8.73
N SER A 92 -3.53 10.29 7.77
CA SER A 92 -4.07 8.99 7.36
C SER A 92 -2.96 8.02 6.94
N VAL A 93 -2.05 8.46 6.07
CA VAL A 93 -0.93 7.63 5.63
C VAL A 93 0.01 7.28 6.79
N THR A 94 0.30 8.23 7.69
CA THR A 94 1.16 7.98 8.85
C THR A 94 0.60 6.86 9.72
N VAL A 95 -0.71 6.88 10.00
CA VAL A 95 -1.38 5.84 10.77
C VAL A 95 -1.35 4.50 10.03
N ALA A 96 -1.63 4.51 8.72
CA ALA A 96 -1.62 3.31 7.89
C ALA A 96 -0.24 2.63 7.88
N VAL A 97 0.83 3.42 7.69
CA VAL A 97 2.22 2.96 7.71
C VAL A 97 2.59 2.40 9.09
N ALA A 98 2.18 3.04 10.18
CA ALA A 98 2.46 2.55 11.53
C ALA A 98 1.83 1.18 11.80
N ILE A 99 0.57 0.99 11.38
CA ILE A 99 -0.13 -0.30 11.46
C ILE A 99 0.62 -1.34 10.63
N MET A 100 0.95 -1.02 9.38
CA MET A 100 1.65 -1.95 8.48
C MET A 100 3.03 -2.35 8.98
N CYS A 101 3.87 -1.39 9.40
CA CYS A 101 5.20 -1.68 9.93
C CYS A 101 5.12 -2.59 11.17
N THR A 102 4.11 -2.41 12.03
CA THR A 102 3.88 -3.31 13.16
C THR A 102 3.44 -4.69 12.67
N ASN A 103 2.53 -4.72 11.70
CA ASN A 103 2.02 -5.95 11.10
C ASN A 103 3.10 -6.77 10.38
N MET A 104 4.17 -6.14 9.89
CA MET A 104 5.31 -6.83 9.28
C MET A 104 5.99 -7.84 10.22
N LEU A 105 5.85 -7.69 11.55
CA LEU A 105 6.31 -8.71 12.50
C LEU A 105 5.62 -10.05 12.26
N ASN A 106 4.32 -10.04 11.96
CA ASN A 106 3.57 -11.25 11.62
C ASN A 106 4.10 -11.87 10.31
N HIS A 107 4.44 -11.05 9.31
CA HIS A 107 5.03 -11.55 8.07
C HIS A 107 6.45 -12.11 8.26
N TYR A 108 7.21 -11.60 9.23
CA TYR A 108 8.57 -12.08 9.52
C TYR A 108 8.59 -13.38 10.34
N ALA A 109 7.55 -13.62 11.15
CA ALA A 109 7.48 -14.77 12.05
C ALA A 109 7.76 -16.13 11.39
N PRO A 110 7.29 -16.44 10.16
CA PRO A 110 7.68 -17.66 9.45
C PRO A 110 9.19 -17.88 9.34
N LEU A 111 10.00 -16.84 9.14
CA LEU A 111 11.45 -16.99 9.05
C LEU A 111 12.08 -17.36 10.40
N LEU A 112 11.50 -16.91 11.51
CA LEU A 112 11.95 -17.29 12.86
C LEU A 112 11.53 -18.72 13.19
N LEU A 113 10.29 -19.08 12.87
CA LEU A 113 9.72 -20.40 13.13
C LEU A 113 10.45 -21.49 12.33
N LEU A 114 10.79 -21.22 11.07
CA LEU A 114 11.43 -22.17 10.17
C LEU A 114 12.95 -22.22 10.30
N ASN A 115 13.56 -21.45 11.21
CA ASN A 115 15.00 -21.48 11.45
C ASN A 115 15.41 -22.87 11.99
N PRO A 116 16.29 -23.62 11.28
CA PRO A 116 16.72 -24.96 11.70
C PRO A 116 17.45 -25.00 13.04
N ASN A 117 18.02 -23.88 13.48
CA ASN A 117 18.69 -23.74 14.77
C ASN A 117 17.79 -23.05 15.83
N GLY A 118 16.51 -22.85 15.51
CA GLY A 118 15.54 -22.16 16.36
C GLY A 118 14.35 -23.06 16.69
N TYR A 119 13.14 -22.49 16.61
CA TYR A 119 11.90 -23.17 17.01
C TYR A 119 11.68 -24.48 16.24
N SER A 120 12.02 -24.55 14.94
CA SER A 120 11.79 -25.78 14.16
C SER A 120 12.57 -27.02 14.64
N ALA A 121 13.63 -26.86 15.44
CA ALA A 121 14.35 -27.99 16.02
C ALA A 121 13.70 -28.55 17.30
N SER A 122 12.83 -27.77 17.94
CA SER A 122 12.28 -28.09 19.27
C SER A 122 10.81 -28.53 19.25
N TYR A 123 10.15 -28.45 18.08
CA TYR A 123 8.72 -28.72 17.94
C TYR A 123 8.43 -29.60 16.72
N ASP A 124 7.32 -30.33 16.79
CA ASP A 124 6.88 -31.17 15.67
C ASP A 124 6.56 -30.34 14.41
N PRO A 125 6.82 -30.87 13.21
CA PRO A 125 6.57 -30.15 11.96
C PRO A 125 5.13 -29.65 11.79
N GLU A 126 4.13 -30.41 12.26
CA GLU A 126 2.72 -30.00 12.17
C GLU A 126 2.40 -28.76 13.00
N HIS A 127 3.01 -28.63 14.20
CA HIS A 127 2.89 -27.44 15.03
C HIS A 127 3.51 -26.23 14.34
N ILE A 128 4.70 -26.39 13.76
CA ILE A 128 5.38 -25.32 13.01
C ILE A 128 4.55 -24.87 11.80
N ASN A 129 4.02 -25.80 11.02
CA ASN A 129 3.15 -25.48 9.87
C ASN A 129 1.93 -24.66 10.30
N SER A 130 1.28 -25.04 11.41
CA SER A 130 0.11 -24.35 11.95
C SER A 130 0.44 -22.92 12.41
N TRP A 131 1.57 -22.73 13.09
CA TRP A 131 1.99 -21.39 13.51
C TRP A 131 2.38 -20.50 12.33
N VAL A 132 3.08 -21.05 11.33
CA VAL A 132 3.41 -20.31 10.11
C VAL A 132 2.13 -19.78 9.44
N LEU A 133 1.12 -20.63 9.27
CA LEU A 133 -0.18 -20.22 8.72
C LEU A 133 -0.85 -19.17 9.60
N PHE A 134 -0.90 -19.37 10.91
CA PHE A 134 -1.52 -18.43 11.84
C PHE A 134 -0.92 -17.02 11.72
N TYR A 135 0.40 -16.90 11.68
CA TYR A 135 1.06 -15.60 11.51
C TYR A 135 0.84 -14.97 10.13
N LEU A 136 0.79 -15.78 9.07
CA LEU A 136 0.47 -15.29 7.72
C LEU A 136 -0.99 -14.82 7.61
N GLU A 137 -1.92 -15.51 8.29
CA GLU A 137 -3.30 -15.07 8.40
C GLU A 137 -3.41 -13.78 9.23
N MET A 138 -2.69 -13.69 10.36
CA MET A 138 -2.62 -12.46 11.16
C MET A 138 -2.08 -11.29 10.35
N HIS A 139 -1.05 -11.51 9.53
CA HIS A 139 -0.57 -10.51 8.59
C HIS A 139 -1.67 -10.08 7.61
N ASN A 140 -2.43 -11.03 7.04
CA ASN A 140 -3.53 -10.71 6.14
C ASN A 140 -4.62 -9.86 6.84
N LYS A 141 -4.99 -10.19 8.07
CA LYS A 141 -5.93 -9.38 8.89
C LYS A 141 -5.38 -7.98 9.14
N GLY A 142 -4.12 -7.86 9.55
CA GLY A 142 -3.49 -6.57 9.82
C GLY A 142 -3.40 -5.67 8.58
N TYR A 143 -3.23 -6.26 7.39
CA TYR A 143 -3.26 -5.53 6.12
C TYR A 143 -4.63 -4.89 5.88
N HIS A 144 -5.71 -5.65 6.09
CA HIS A 144 -7.08 -5.13 5.98
C HIS A 144 -7.39 -4.08 7.06
N ILE A 145 -6.81 -4.18 8.26
CA ILE A 145 -6.93 -3.12 9.28
C ILE A 145 -6.28 -1.81 8.78
N ALA A 146 -5.07 -1.88 8.20
CA ALA A 146 -4.41 -0.71 7.62
C ALA A 146 -5.19 -0.11 6.44
N GLN A 147 -5.91 -0.95 5.69
CA GLN A 147 -6.71 -0.56 4.53
C GLN A 147 -7.77 0.50 4.83
N LEU A 148 -8.27 0.55 6.07
CA LEU A 148 -9.14 1.64 6.53
C LEU A 148 -8.50 3.01 6.26
N PHE A 149 -7.21 3.14 6.55
CA PHE A 149 -6.46 4.36 6.35
C PHE A 149 -5.88 4.52 4.93
N PHE A 150 -5.65 3.41 4.21
CA PHE A 150 -5.41 3.44 2.76
C PHE A 150 -6.63 3.95 1.98
N GLY A 151 -7.85 3.73 2.48
CA GLY A 151 -9.04 4.38 1.95
C GLY A 151 -9.07 5.86 2.31
N LEU A 152 -8.94 6.17 3.59
CA LEU A 152 -9.16 7.53 4.10
C LEU A 152 -8.22 8.59 3.52
N TRP A 153 -6.97 8.26 3.14
CA TRP A 153 -6.08 9.27 2.53
C TRP A 153 -6.47 9.63 1.09
N LEU A 154 -7.18 8.75 0.37
CA LEU A 154 -7.62 9.00 -1.00
C LEU A 154 -8.73 10.06 -1.06
N LEU A 155 -9.55 10.17 -0.02
CA LEU A 155 -10.61 11.18 0.06
C LEU A 155 -10.07 12.63 0.04
N PRO A 156 -9.18 13.07 0.95
CA PRO A 156 -8.60 14.40 0.91
C PRO A 156 -7.74 14.61 -0.35
N LEU A 157 -7.01 13.59 -0.80
CA LEU A 157 -6.21 13.68 -2.02
C LEU A 157 -7.10 13.93 -3.26
N GLY A 158 -8.13 13.11 -3.45
CA GLY A 158 -9.08 13.22 -4.54
C GLY A 158 -9.84 14.56 -4.53
N TYR A 159 -10.26 15.02 -3.34
CA TYR A 159 -10.85 16.36 -3.18
C TYR A 159 -9.89 17.46 -3.66
N MET A 160 -8.64 17.43 -3.23
CA MET A 160 -7.64 18.45 -3.61
C MET A 160 -7.27 18.38 -5.09
N VAL A 161 -7.28 17.19 -5.70
CA VAL A 161 -7.11 16.99 -7.15
C VAL A 161 -8.27 17.63 -7.92
N ILE A 162 -9.53 17.42 -7.50
CA ILE A 162 -10.71 18.01 -8.16
C ILE A 162 -10.71 19.54 -8.05
N LYS A 163 -10.28 20.08 -6.91
CA LYS A 163 -10.22 21.52 -6.66
C LYS A 163 -9.03 22.22 -7.33
N SER A 164 -8.04 21.46 -7.80
CA SER A 164 -6.87 22.03 -8.45
C SER A 164 -7.06 22.13 -9.97
N ASP A 165 -6.90 23.33 -10.53
CA ASP A 165 -6.95 23.54 -11.98
C ASP A 165 -5.80 22.84 -12.73
N SER A 166 -4.73 22.47 -12.00
CA SER A 166 -3.55 21.84 -12.58
C SER A 166 -3.66 20.33 -12.73
N PHE A 167 -4.78 19.69 -12.38
CA PHE A 167 -4.96 18.24 -12.45
C PHE A 167 -6.26 17.84 -13.17
N PRO A 168 -6.28 16.69 -13.88
CA PRO A 168 -7.51 16.15 -14.44
C PRO A 168 -8.49 15.74 -13.34
N LYS A 169 -9.69 16.34 -13.32
CA LYS A 169 -10.71 16.09 -12.30
C LYS A 169 -11.16 14.63 -12.23
N ILE A 170 -11.10 13.92 -13.35
CA ILE A 170 -11.45 12.49 -13.43
C ILE A 170 -10.57 11.62 -12.52
N ILE A 171 -9.27 11.95 -12.38
CA ILE A 171 -8.37 11.25 -11.46
C ILE A 171 -8.86 11.40 -10.02
N GLY A 172 -9.23 12.63 -9.64
CA GLY A 172 -9.75 12.90 -8.30
C GLY A 172 -11.07 12.19 -8.00
N LEU A 173 -11.92 11.99 -9.01
CA LEU A 173 -13.15 11.20 -8.86
C LEU A 173 -12.84 9.73 -8.57
N PHE A 174 -11.92 9.11 -9.33
CA PHE A 174 -11.50 7.73 -9.09
C PHE A 174 -10.89 7.55 -7.69
N LEU A 175 -10.08 8.50 -7.21
CA LEU A 175 -9.53 8.47 -5.86
C LEU A 175 -10.63 8.52 -4.78
N ILE A 176 -11.63 9.40 -4.93
CA ILE A 176 -12.76 9.46 -3.98
C ILE A 176 -13.57 8.16 -4.01
N LEU A 177 -13.86 7.62 -5.20
CA LEU A 177 -14.53 6.32 -5.32
C LEU A 177 -13.70 5.20 -4.70
N GLY A 178 -12.38 5.24 -4.87
CA GLY A 178 -11.43 4.32 -4.25
C GLY A 178 -11.46 4.35 -2.73
N CYS A 179 -11.60 5.54 -2.11
CA CYS A 179 -11.81 5.64 -0.67
C CYS A 179 -13.04 4.84 -0.23
N PHE A 180 -14.19 5.06 -0.86
CA PHE A 180 -15.41 4.35 -0.52
C PHE A 180 -15.32 2.85 -0.83
N GLY A 181 -14.58 2.49 -1.88
CA GLY A 181 -14.22 1.10 -2.19
C GLY A 181 -13.49 0.45 -1.01
N TYR A 182 -12.38 1.02 -0.57
CA TYR A 182 -11.61 0.49 0.55
C TYR A 182 -12.42 0.39 1.86
N LEU A 183 -13.26 1.39 2.14
CA LEU A 183 -14.13 1.36 3.33
C LEU A 183 -15.18 0.26 3.24
N LEU A 184 -15.79 0.06 2.08
CA LEU A 184 -16.77 -1.01 1.86
C LEU A 184 -16.10 -2.37 1.96
N ASP A 185 -14.94 -2.54 1.32
CA ASP A 185 -14.18 -3.79 1.36
C ASP A 185 -13.76 -4.15 2.79
N PHE A 186 -13.28 -3.17 3.58
CA PHE A 186 -13.01 -3.36 5.01
C PHE A 186 -14.23 -3.91 5.76
N MET A 187 -15.42 -3.32 5.54
CA MET A 187 -16.64 -3.77 6.20
C MET A 187 -17.03 -5.18 5.76
N VAL A 188 -16.97 -5.47 4.46
CA VAL A 188 -17.29 -6.81 3.93
C VAL A 188 -16.31 -7.85 4.47
N TYR A 189 -15.01 -7.54 4.51
CA TYR A 189 -13.98 -8.46 4.95
C TYR A 189 -14.16 -8.90 6.42
N PHE A 190 -14.47 -7.96 7.32
CA PHE A 190 -14.62 -8.27 8.75
C PHE A 190 -16.02 -8.69 9.17
N LEU A 191 -17.07 -8.19 8.52
CA LEU A 191 -18.46 -8.48 8.92
C LEU A 191 -19.10 -9.62 8.10
N LEU A 192 -18.62 -9.85 6.87
CA LEU A 192 -19.20 -10.82 5.92
C LEU A 192 -18.09 -11.64 5.22
N PRO A 193 -17.25 -12.38 5.96
CA PRO A 193 -16.04 -13.03 5.42
C PRO A 193 -16.34 -13.98 4.26
N GLU A 194 -17.49 -14.66 4.25
CA GLU A 194 -17.92 -15.57 3.17
C GLU A 194 -18.12 -14.87 1.81
N LYS A 195 -18.31 -13.54 1.79
CA LYS A 195 -18.53 -12.74 0.56
C LYS A 195 -17.30 -11.93 0.13
N SER A 196 -16.23 -11.94 0.94
CA SER A 196 -15.08 -11.03 0.77
C SER A 196 -14.29 -11.27 -0.52
N ASN A 197 -13.92 -12.52 -0.80
CA ASN A 197 -13.03 -12.85 -1.93
C ASN A 197 -13.63 -12.55 -3.32
N ALA A 198 -14.96 -12.60 -3.47
CA ALA A 198 -15.62 -12.39 -4.77
C ALA A 198 -15.80 -10.92 -5.15
N LEU A 199 -15.77 -10.01 -4.16
CA LEU A 199 -16.14 -8.61 -4.35
C LEU A 199 -14.96 -7.65 -4.19
N SER A 200 -13.93 -8.03 -3.42
CA SER A 200 -12.84 -7.13 -3.03
C SER A 200 -12.15 -6.47 -4.23
N GLU A 201 -11.74 -7.25 -5.23
CA GLU A 201 -11.03 -6.74 -6.41
C GLU A 201 -11.85 -5.72 -7.21
N TYR A 202 -13.16 -5.96 -7.38
CA TYR A 202 -14.04 -5.03 -8.08
C TYR A 202 -14.29 -3.74 -7.30
N ILE A 203 -14.38 -3.85 -5.98
CA ILE A 203 -14.67 -2.73 -5.09
C ILE A 203 -13.44 -1.81 -4.97
N THR A 204 -12.22 -2.34 -4.99
CA THR A 204 -10.98 -1.56 -4.88
C THR A 204 -10.43 -1.06 -6.21
N ALA A 205 -10.86 -1.62 -7.35
CA ALA A 205 -10.39 -1.21 -8.69
C ALA A 205 -10.42 0.32 -8.97
N PRO A 206 -11.40 1.11 -8.49
CA PRO A 206 -11.36 2.56 -8.67
C PRO A 206 -10.17 3.23 -7.97
N ALA A 207 -9.71 2.69 -6.84
CA ALA A 207 -8.51 3.17 -6.16
C ALA A 207 -7.28 2.96 -7.05
N ASP A 208 -7.07 1.73 -7.52
CA ASP A 208 -5.97 1.39 -8.42
C ASP A 208 -5.94 2.35 -9.63
N LEU A 209 -7.05 2.48 -10.34
CA LEU A 209 -7.17 3.37 -11.49
C LEU A 209 -6.82 4.82 -11.14
N GLY A 210 -7.30 5.33 -10.01
CA GLY A 210 -7.01 6.69 -9.54
C GLY A 210 -5.53 6.89 -9.23
N GLU A 211 -4.92 5.95 -8.50
CA GLU A 211 -3.54 6.02 -8.03
C GLU A 211 -2.54 5.84 -9.18
N PHE A 212 -2.74 4.84 -10.04
CA PHE A 212 -1.92 4.65 -11.25
C PHE A 212 -2.00 5.89 -12.15
N SER A 213 -3.20 6.43 -12.38
CA SER A 213 -3.39 7.63 -13.20
C SER A 213 -2.69 8.84 -12.60
N LEU A 214 -2.77 9.03 -11.28
CA LEU A 214 -2.10 10.14 -10.59
C LEU A 214 -0.58 9.98 -10.62
N CYS A 215 -0.06 8.78 -10.41
CA CYS A 215 1.37 8.47 -10.50
C CYS A 215 1.93 8.84 -11.89
N ILE A 216 1.31 8.33 -12.96
CA ILE A 216 1.69 8.63 -14.34
C ILE A 216 1.62 10.14 -14.60
N TYR A 217 0.54 10.79 -14.17
CA TYR A 217 0.38 12.22 -14.34
C TYR A 217 1.50 13.04 -13.66
N LEU A 218 1.86 12.70 -12.42
CA LEU A 218 2.92 13.37 -11.67
C LEU A 218 4.30 13.19 -12.32
N LEU A 219 4.60 12.00 -12.83
CA LEU A 219 5.84 11.72 -13.56
C LEU A 219 5.92 12.56 -14.85
N ILE A 220 4.85 12.55 -15.65
CA ILE A 220 4.76 13.35 -16.89
C ILE A 220 4.95 14.84 -16.59
N GLN A 221 4.24 15.39 -15.61
CA GLN A 221 4.36 16.80 -15.23
C GLN A 221 5.73 17.13 -14.63
N GLY A 222 6.34 16.20 -13.90
CA GLY A 222 7.68 16.32 -13.35
C GLY A 222 8.77 16.39 -14.43
N ILE A 223 8.58 15.68 -15.55
CA ILE A 223 9.51 15.69 -16.69
C ILE A 223 9.26 16.92 -17.59
N MET A 224 8.00 17.17 -17.96
CA MET A 224 7.62 18.18 -18.96
C MET A 224 7.47 19.60 -18.39
N GLY A 225 7.06 19.76 -17.13
CA GLY A 225 6.92 21.06 -16.45
C GLY A 225 5.80 21.97 -16.95
N THR A 226 4.87 21.46 -17.75
CA THR A 226 3.95 22.25 -18.59
C THR A 226 2.73 22.82 -17.86
N LYS A 227 2.16 22.15 -16.85
CA LYS A 227 0.93 22.63 -16.15
C LYS A 227 1.11 23.09 -14.71
N LEU A 228 2.22 22.74 -14.05
CA LEU A 228 2.48 23.07 -12.64
C LEU A 228 3.21 24.40 -12.42
N ASN A 229 3.76 25.00 -13.48
CA ASN A 229 4.52 26.26 -13.45
C ASN A 229 3.72 27.49 -13.92
N SER A 230 2.53 27.32 -14.51
CA SER A 230 1.80 28.42 -15.18
C SER A 230 1.17 29.46 -14.24
N LYS A 231 1.13 29.22 -12.92
CA LYS A 231 0.56 30.16 -11.92
C LYS A 231 1.59 31.02 -11.18
N ASN A 232 2.85 31.03 -11.60
CA ASN A 232 3.90 31.89 -11.00
C ASN A 232 4.21 33.16 -11.82
N LYS A 233 3.39 33.51 -12.82
CA LYS A 233 3.42 34.85 -13.39
C LYS A 233 2.20 35.61 -12.83
N SER A 234 2.50 36.41 -11.81
CA SER A 234 1.64 37.48 -11.27
C SER A 234 1.14 38.39 -12.38
#